data_AF-A0A8E2W9K9-F1
#
_entry.id   AF-A0A8E2W9K9-F1
#
_cell.length_a   1.000
_cell.length_b   1.000
_cell.length_c   1.000
_cell.angle_alpha   90.00
_cell.angle_beta   90.00
_cell.angle_gamma   90.00
#
_symmetry.space_group_name_H-M   'P 1'
#
loop_
_entity.id
_entity.type
_entity.pdbx_description
1 polymer ?
#
loop_
_entity_poly.entity_id
_entity_poly.type
_entity_poly.pdbx_seq_one_letter_code
_entity_poly.pdbx_strand_id
1 'polypeptide(L)'
;MSDTINPNGWQLDEIRRNPVVLFGHKSDEPPIGKLSGLQVVNGKLIGDVEFADAETYAFADTIFRLVKGGYLRAGSVGFVPLEWKFSTDQSRKGGVDFLKQQLLEFSVTPVPANPNALSDARSKGLIPTSHMRALETATATPRLDAARRKLAAMSRS
;
A
#
# COMPACT_ATOMS: atom_id res chain seq x y z
N MET A 1 -12.07 10.51 2.17
CA MET A 1 -11.20 10.78 1.01
C MET A 1 -12.05 10.66 -0.24
N SER A 2 -11.96 11.59 -1.19
CA SER A 2 -12.80 11.61 -2.40
C SER A 2 -12.11 11.02 -3.64
N ASP A 3 -10.92 10.47 -3.42
CA ASP A 3 -10.05 9.93 -4.47
C ASP A 3 -10.42 8.50 -4.81
N THR A 4 -10.19 8.11 -6.06
CA THR A 4 -10.34 6.72 -6.52
C THR A 4 -9.06 6.23 -7.15
N ILE A 5 -8.84 4.92 -7.05
CA ILE A 5 -7.75 4.23 -7.72
C ILE A 5 -8.34 3.19 -8.65
N ASN A 6 -7.93 3.22 -9.91
CA ASN A 6 -8.19 2.15 -10.85
C ASN A 6 -7.25 0.96 -10.52
N PRO A 7 -7.77 -0.18 -10.02
CA PRO A 7 -6.93 -1.31 -9.64
C PRO A 7 -6.14 -1.89 -10.82
N ASN A 8 -6.67 -1.79 -12.04
CA ASN A 8 -5.97 -2.25 -13.24
C ASN A 8 -4.86 -1.30 -13.70
N GLY A 9 -4.76 -0.12 -13.09
CA GLY A 9 -3.73 0.88 -13.35
C GLY A 9 -2.40 0.63 -12.62
N TRP A 10 -2.34 -0.37 -11.73
CA TRP A 10 -1.16 -0.65 -10.94
C TRP A 10 0.03 -1.09 -11.80
N GLN A 11 1.17 -0.41 -11.65
CA GLN A 11 2.48 -0.82 -12.15
C GLN A 11 3.28 -1.38 -10.98
N LEU A 12 3.66 -2.65 -11.07
CA LEU A 12 4.22 -3.42 -9.96
C LEU A 12 5.71 -3.73 -10.11
N ASP A 13 6.34 -3.31 -11.21
CA ASP A 13 7.71 -3.73 -11.54
C ASP A 13 8.74 -3.17 -10.56
N GLU A 14 8.61 -1.92 -10.13
CA GLU A 14 9.55 -1.33 -9.18
C GLU A 14 9.41 -1.89 -7.76
N ILE A 15 8.18 -2.04 -7.25
CA ILE A 15 8.01 -2.70 -5.94
C ILE A 15 8.52 -4.14 -6.00
N ARG A 16 8.43 -4.85 -7.13
CA ARG A 16 9.01 -6.20 -7.24
C ARG A 16 10.54 -6.21 -7.16
N ARG A 17 11.21 -5.13 -7.58
CA ARG A 17 12.67 -4.98 -7.44
C ARG A 17 13.09 -4.74 -5.99
N ASN A 18 12.25 -4.07 -5.20
CA ASN A 18 12.46 -3.87 -3.78
C ASN A 18 11.13 -4.02 -3.01
N PRO A 19 10.72 -5.26 -2.68
CA PRO A 19 9.36 -5.56 -2.20
C PRO A 19 9.19 -5.22 -0.73
N VAL A 20 9.33 -3.95 -0.39
CA VAL A 20 9.40 -3.48 0.99
C VAL A 20 8.04 -3.46 1.68
N VAL A 21 8.01 -3.92 2.95
CA VAL A 21 6.90 -3.69 3.88
C VAL A 21 7.35 -2.82 5.04
N LEU A 22 6.63 -1.73 5.29
CA LEU A 22 6.91 -0.76 6.34
C LEU A 22 5.86 -0.80 7.45
N PHE A 23 6.15 -0.10 8.55
CA PHE A 23 5.16 0.24 9.57
C PHE A 23 4.89 1.74 9.52
N GLY A 24 3.61 2.13 9.37
CA GLY A 24 3.20 3.53 9.49
C GLY A 24 3.83 4.49 8.46
N HIS A 25 4.15 4.02 7.24
CA HIS A 25 4.83 4.82 6.20
C HIS A 25 6.23 5.32 6.54
N LYS A 26 6.85 4.78 7.60
CA LYS A 26 8.18 5.20 8.04
C LYS A 26 9.28 4.61 7.16
N SER A 27 9.71 5.40 6.18
CA SER A 27 10.84 5.05 5.31
C SER A 27 12.22 5.40 5.90
N ASP A 28 12.23 5.97 7.10
CA ASP A 28 13.41 6.27 7.93
C ASP A 28 13.74 5.15 8.93
N GLU A 29 12.89 4.12 9.03
CA GLU A 29 13.09 2.93 9.83
C GLU A 29 13.37 1.69 8.94
N PRO A 30 14.05 0.65 9.46
CA PRO A 30 14.19 -0.61 8.75
C PRO A 30 12.83 -1.24 8.41
N PRO A 31 12.71 -1.92 7.27
CA PRO A 31 11.47 -2.57 6.88
C PRO A 31 11.10 -3.70 7.83
N ILE A 32 9.80 -3.87 8.08
CA ILE A 32 9.28 -4.93 8.95
C ILE A 32 9.10 -6.27 8.23
N GLY A 33 9.26 -6.28 6.92
CA GLY A 33 9.10 -7.48 6.11
C GLY A 33 9.21 -7.20 4.62
N LYS A 34 8.81 -8.19 3.83
CA LYS A 34 8.78 -8.10 2.37
C LYS A 34 7.47 -8.63 1.78
N LEU A 35 7.11 -8.11 0.61
CA LEU A 35 5.97 -8.55 -0.18
C LEU A 35 6.33 -9.73 -1.09
N SER A 36 5.38 -10.64 -1.27
CA SER A 36 5.42 -11.67 -2.30
C SER A 36 4.03 -11.86 -2.93
N GLY A 37 3.95 -12.57 -4.06
CA GLY A 37 2.66 -12.90 -4.69
C GLY A 37 1.83 -11.70 -5.18
N LEU A 38 2.45 -10.53 -5.39
CA LEU A 38 1.75 -9.27 -5.67
C LEU A 38 1.10 -9.24 -7.05
N GLN A 39 -0.21 -9.08 -7.08
CA GLN A 39 -1.04 -9.14 -8.29
C GLN A 39 -2.40 -8.46 -8.09
N VAL A 40 -3.07 -8.09 -9.18
CA VAL A 40 -4.44 -7.59 -9.16
C VAL A 40 -5.39 -8.74 -9.50
N VAL A 41 -6.30 -9.06 -8.58
CA VAL A 41 -7.31 -10.12 -8.73
C VAL A 41 -8.68 -9.56 -8.39
N ASN A 42 -9.64 -9.73 -9.30
CA ASN A 42 -11.02 -9.26 -9.14
C ASN A 42 -11.11 -7.77 -8.74
N GLY A 43 -10.28 -6.93 -9.37
CA GLY A 43 -10.23 -5.49 -9.08
C GLY A 43 -9.65 -5.14 -7.70
N LYS A 44 -8.86 -6.02 -7.09
CA LYS A 44 -8.14 -5.74 -5.84
C LYS A 44 -6.66 -6.07 -6.00
N LEU A 45 -5.79 -5.17 -5.56
CA LEU A 45 -4.39 -5.51 -5.37
C LEU A 45 -4.28 -6.43 -4.15
N ILE A 46 -3.66 -7.59 -4.37
CA ILE A 46 -3.42 -8.59 -3.35
C ILE A 46 -1.95 -8.97 -3.34
N GLY A 47 -1.44 -9.33 -2.17
CA GLY A 47 -0.09 -9.86 -1.98
C GLY A 47 0.04 -10.51 -0.62
N ASP A 48 1.16 -11.17 -0.38
CA ASP A 48 1.49 -11.79 0.90
C ASP A 48 2.62 -11.01 1.56
N VAL A 49 2.53 -10.81 2.88
CA VAL A 49 3.57 -10.19 3.70
C VAL A 49 4.32 -11.28 4.44
N GLU A 50 5.64 -11.31 4.26
CA GLU A 50 6.58 -12.11 5.05
C GLU A 50 7.32 -11.17 6.01
N PHE A 51 7.00 -11.27 7.30
CA PHE A 51 7.65 -10.46 8.34
C PHE A 51 9.06 -10.97 8.64
N ALA A 52 9.96 -10.06 9.01
CA ALA A 52 11.24 -10.45 9.57
C ALA A 52 11.05 -11.18 10.91
N ASP A 53 11.87 -12.19 11.18
CA ASP A 53 11.83 -12.93 12.45
C ASP A 53 12.35 -12.10 13.64
N ALA A 54 12.11 -12.60 14.85
CA ALA A 54 12.46 -11.91 16.08
C ALA A 54 13.97 -11.75 16.28
N GLU A 55 14.79 -12.66 15.74
CA GLU A 55 16.26 -12.60 15.82
C GLU A 55 16.82 -11.51 14.90
N THR A 56 16.23 -11.36 13.72
CA THR A 56 16.60 -10.36 12.72
C THR A 56 16.11 -8.97 13.11
N TYR A 57 14.83 -8.86 13.50
CA TYR A 57 14.23 -7.58 13.89
C TYR A 57 13.01 -7.75 14.82
N ALA A 58 13.25 -7.71 16.13
CA ALA A 58 12.21 -7.91 17.15
C ALA A 58 10.97 -7.01 17.04
N PHE A 59 11.11 -5.80 16.47
CA PHE A 59 9.98 -4.92 16.21
C PHE A 59 9.04 -5.50 15.14
N ALA A 60 9.58 -6.07 14.06
CA ALA A 60 8.79 -6.72 13.02
C ALA A 60 7.95 -7.88 13.58
N ASP A 61 8.54 -8.73 14.43
CA ASP A 61 7.82 -9.80 15.11
C ASP A 61 6.70 -9.27 16.02
N THR A 62 6.94 -8.14 16.70
CA THR A 62 5.91 -7.49 17.52
C THR A 62 4.72 -7.05 16.65
N ILE A 63 4.97 -6.41 15.50
CA ILE A 63 3.91 -6.02 14.56
C ILE A 63 3.19 -7.26 14.02
N PHE A 64 3.92 -8.32 13.66
CA PHE A 64 3.34 -9.58 13.22
C PHE A 64 2.40 -10.17 14.27
N ARG A 65 2.80 -10.22 15.55
CA ARG A 65 1.96 -10.71 16.65
C ARG A 65 0.69 -9.87 16.84
N LEU A 66 0.78 -8.54 16.70
CA LEU A 66 -0.37 -7.64 16.76
C LEU A 66 -1.35 -7.87 15.60
N VAL A 67 -0.82 -8.09 14.39
CA VAL A 67 -1.61 -8.45 13.21
C VAL A 67 -2.29 -9.80 13.41
N LYS A 68 -1.54 -10.82 13.86
CA LYS A 68 -2.05 -12.16 14.13
C LYS A 68 -3.12 -12.16 15.22
N GLY A 69 -2.96 -11.33 16.25
CA GLY A 69 -3.94 -11.13 17.32
C GLY A 69 -5.15 -10.31 16.91
N GLY A 70 -5.17 -9.74 15.70
CA GLY A 70 -6.27 -8.91 15.19
C GLY A 70 -6.29 -7.49 15.75
N TYR A 71 -5.27 -7.07 16.49
CA TYR A 71 -5.11 -5.70 17.00
C TYR A 71 -4.71 -4.71 15.89
N LEU A 72 -3.97 -5.20 14.89
CA LEU A 72 -3.65 -4.45 13.67
C LEU A 72 -4.30 -5.13 12.47
N ARG A 73 -5.13 -4.39 11.74
CA ARG A 73 -5.88 -4.90 10.58
C ARG A 73 -5.83 -3.96 9.39
N ALA A 74 -5.07 -2.88 9.46
CA ALA A 74 -5.09 -1.84 8.45
C ALA A 74 -3.79 -1.83 7.64
N GLY A 75 -3.95 -1.73 6.33
CA GLY A 75 -2.85 -1.61 5.37
C GLY A 75 -3.01 -0.33 4.54
N SER A 76 -1.90 0.23 4.10
CA SER A 76 -1.88 1.39 3.22
C SER A 76 -0.76 1.26 2.21
N VAL A 77 -0.90 1.99 1.10
CA VAL A 77 0.09 2.01 0.02
C VAL A 77 0.56 3.42 -0.25
N GLY A 78 1.83 3.51 -0.57
CA GLY A 78 2.52 4.66 -1.10
C GLY A 78 2.75 4.43 -2.58
N PHE A 79 2.38 5.40 -3.39
CA PHE A 79 2.46 5.28 -4.84
C PHE A 79 2.79 6.59 -5.51
N VAL A 80 3.28 6.49 -6.75
CA VAL A 80 3.45 7.63 -7.66
C VAL A 80 2.31 7.60 -8.68
N PRO A 81 1.51 8.68 -8.78
CA PRO A 81 0.52 8.79 -9.84
C PRO A 81 1.23 8.98 -11.19
N LEU A 82 0.90 8.14 -12.17
CA LEU A 82 1.43 8.24 -13.53
C LEU A 82 0.42 8.90 -14.46
N GLU A 83 -0.86 8.56 -14.28
CA GLU A 83 -1.99 9.13 -15.02
C GLU A 83 -3.16 9.33 -14.05
N TRP A 84 -3.72 10.53 -14.06
CA TRP A 84 -4.82 10.90 -13.17
C TRP A 84 -5.64 12.04 -13.76
N LYS A 85 -6.86 12.22 -13.25
CA LYS A 85 -7.73 13.35 -13.58
C LYS A 85 -8.47 13.81 -12.33
N PHE A 86 -8.91 15.06 -12.33
CA PHE A 86 -9.90 15.48 -11.33
C PHE A 86 -11.23 14.79 -11.59
N SER A 87 -11.90 14.42 -10.51
CA SER A 87 -13.23 13.83 -10.57
C SER A 87 -14.22 14.83 -11.18
N THR A 88 -15.01 14.37 -12.14
CA THR A 88 -16.17 15.10 -12.67
C THR A 88 -17.44 14.85 -11.87
N ASP A 89 -17.37 13.95 -10.88
CA ASP A 89 -18.49 13.62 -10.00
C ASP A 89 -18.69 14.72 -8.97
N GLN A 90 -19.85 15.38 -9.03
CA GLN A 90 -20.19 16.47 -8.13
C GLN A 90 -20.25 16.03 -6.66
N SER A 91 -20.49 14.74 -6.39
CA SER A 91 -20.45 14.16 -5.04
C SER A 91 -19.03 13.99 -4.50
N ARG A 92 -18.02 13.99 -5.38
CA ARG A 92 -16.59 13.86 -5.05
C ARG A 92 -15.83 15.14 -5.38
N LYS A 93 -16.38 16.29 -4.98
CA LYS A 93 -15.78 17.61 -5.25
C LYS A 93 -14.32 17.66 -4.78
N GLY A 94 -13.41 17.94 -5.73
CA GLY A 94 -11.96 17.99 -5.47
C GLY A 94 -11.27 16.63 -5.38
N GLY A 95 -11.98 15.53 -5.61
CA GLY A 95 -11.40 14.19 -5.67
C GLY A 95 -10.54 13.98 -6.92
N VAL A 96 -9.58 13.07 -6.81
CA VAL A 96 -8.70 12.66 -7.90
C VAL A 96 -8.97 11.21 -8.28
N ASP A 97 -9.14 10.96 -9.57
CA ASP A 97 -9.21 9.62 -10.13
C ASP A 97 -7.83 9.22 -10.67
N PHE A 98 -7.14 8.33 -9.96
CA PHE A 98 -5.88 7.75 -10.39
C PHE A 98 -6.16 6.60 -11.37
N LEU A 99 -5.78 6.81 -12.63
CA LEU A 99 -6.02 5.87 -13.72
C LEU A 99 -4.87 4.88 -13.88
N LYS A 100 -3.65 5.36 -13.66
CA LYS A 100 -2.41 4.58 -13.69
C LYS A 100 -1.48 5.05 -12.58
N GLN A 101 -0.92 4.11 -11.82
CA GLN A 101 -0.11 4.41 -10.66
C GLN A 101 0.94 3.33 -10.42
N GLN A 102 2.11 3.77 -9.94
CA GLN A 102 3.23 2.90 -9.64
C GLN A 102 3.31 2.65 -8.14
N LEU A 103 3.26 1.39 -7.72
CA LEU A 103 3.37 1.04 -6.31
C LEU A 103 4.82 1.21 -5.84
N LEU A 104 5.01 1.88 -4.71
CA LEU A 104 6.32 2.11 -4.11
C LEU A 104 6.55 1.29 -2.84
N GLU A 105 5.52 1.13 -2.01
CA GLU A 105 5.60 0.41 -0.75
C GLU A 105 4.23 -0.05 -0.27
N PHE A 106 4.23 -1.01 0.65
CA PHE A 106 3.08 -1.35 1.46
C PHE A 106 3.42 -1.13 2.94
N SER A 107 2.50 -0.51 3.67
CA SER A 107 2.65 -0.22 5.09
C SER A 107 1.54 -0.88 5.89
N VAL A 108 1.92 -1.61 6.95
CA VAL A 108 0.99 -1.93 8.04
C VAL A 108 0.79 -0.65 8.85
N THR A 109 -0.46 -0.25 9.09
CA THR A 109 -0.77 1.04 9.74
C THR A 109 -1.70 0.85 10.93
N PRO A 110 -1.50 1.54 12.05
CA PRO A 110 -2.46 1.55 13.16
C PRO A 110 -3.78 2.23 12.80
N VAL A 111 -3.70 3.27 11.97
CA VAL A 111 -4.86 4.05 11.50
C VAL A 111 -4.78 4.13 9.98
N PRO A 112 -5.71 3.50 9.23
CA PRO A 112 -5.75 3.68 7.80
C PRO A 112 -6.33 5.05 7.48
N ALA A 113 -5.91 5.65 6.37
CA ALA A 113 -6.54 6.86 5.88
C ALA A 113 -7.92 6.60 5.21
N ASN A 114 -8.27 5.32 4.93
CA ASN A 114 -9.53 4.81 4.38
C ASN A 114 -10.08 3.81 5.40
N PRO A 115 -11.25 4.06 6.00
CA PRO A 115 -11.85 3.10 6.93
C PRO A 115 -12.14 1.73 6.29
N ASN A 116 -12.19 1.63 4.96
CA ASN A 116 -12.39 0.36 4.26
C ASN A 116 -11.10 -0.43 4.01
N ALA A 117 -9.90 0.11 4.26
CA ALA A 117 -8.63 -0.56 4.01
C ALA A 117 -8.28 -1.58 5.10
N LEU A 118 -9.00 -2.69 5.12
CA LEU A 118 -8.79 -3.80 6.05
C LEU A 118 -8.00 -4.93 5.39
N SER A 119 -6.90 -5.35 6.01
CA SER A 119 -6.13 -6.54 5.68
C SER A 119 -6.80 -7.80 6.27
N ASP A 120 -7.02 -8.82 5.45
CA ASP A 120 -7.45 -10.14 5.94
C ASP A 120 -6.23 -11.01 6.30
N ALA A 121 -5.95 -11.15 7.59
CA ALA A 121 -5.04 -12.18 8.07
C ALA A 121 -5.71 -13.56 7.98
N ARG A 122 -5.59 -14.27 6.84
CA ARG A 122 -6.01 -15.68 6.74
C ARG A 122 -4.83 -16.61 7.03
N SER A 123 -4.75 -17.12 8.25
CA SER A 123 -3.94 -18.31 8.55
C SER A 123 -4.67 -19.57 8.08
N LYS A 124 -4.51 -19.97 6.82
CA LYS A 124 -4.81 -21.37 6.44
C LYS A 124 -3.55 -22.16 6.75
N GLY A 125 -3.64 -23.13 7.67
CA GLY A 125 -2.54 -23.92 8.25
C GLY A 125 -1.78 -24.83 7.27
N LEU A 126 -1.37 -24.30 6.12
CA LEU A 126 -0.58 -24.93 5.07
C LEU A 126 0.54 -24.01 4.56
N ILE A 127 0.78 -22.88 5.23
CA ILE A 127 1.83 -21.90 4.88
C ILE A 127 2.59 -21.58 6.18
N PRO A 128 3.93 -21.47 6.16
CA PRO A 128 4.71 -21.12 7.36
C PRO A 128 4.11 -19.92 8.06
N THR A 129 4.19 -19.91 9.39
CA THR A 129 3.39 -19.13 10.34
C THR A 129 3.42 -17.60 10.17
N SER A 130 4.11 -17.04 9.18
CA SER A 130 4.43 -15.62 8.98
C SER A 130 3.62 -14.87 7.90
N HIS A 131 2.64 -15.50 7.23
CA HIS A 131 2.02 -14.93 6.03
C HIS A 131 0.70 -14.20 6.32
N MET A 132 0.63 -12.91 5.99
CA MET A 132 -0.61 -12.12 5.95
C MET A 132 -0.97 -11.79 4.51
N ARG A 133 -2.26 -11.91 4.15
CA ARG A 133 -2.75 -11.49 2.83
C ARG A 133 -3.10 -9.99 2.86
N ALA A 134 -2.30 -9.18 2.18
CA ALA A 134 -2.66 -7.82 1.86
C ALA A 134 -3.90 -7.83 0.95
N LEU A 135 -4.96 -7.13 1.36
CA LEU A 135 -6.13 -6.84 0.55
C LEU A 135 -6.22 -5.32 0.43
N GLU A 136 -6.17 -4.78 -0.79
CA GLU A 136 -6.57 -3.40 -0.99
C GLU A 136 -8.09 -3.26 -0.97
N THR A 137 -8.55 -2.41 -0.06
CA THR A 137 -9.62 -1.44 -0.32
C THR A 137 -9.03 -0.05 -0.05
N ALA A 138 -7.96 0.25 -0.76
CA ALA A 138 -6.88 1.14 -0.32
C ALA A 138 -7.35 2.54 0.10
N THR A 139 -6.74 3.05 1.17
CA THR A 139 -6.28 4.44 1.13
C THR A 139 -4.89 4.49 0.61
N ALA A 140 -4.66 5.53 -0.16
CA ALA A 140 -3.47 5.66 -0.92
C ALA A 140 -2.96 7.08 -0.72
N THR A 141 -1.70 7.20 -0.33
CA THR A 141 -1.06 8.49 -0.14
C THR A 141 -0.25 8.79 -1.40
N PRO A 142 -0.73 9.66 -2.31
CA PRO A 142 0.03 9.99 -3.50
C PRO A 142 1.28 10.78 -3.08
N ARG A 143 2.47 10.32 -3.47
CA ARG A 143 3.70 11.12 -3.35
C ARG A 143 3.74 12.16 -4.48
N LEU A 144 3.01 13.26 -4.26
CA LEU A 144 2.80 14.32 -5.26
C LEU A 144 4.06 15.12 -5.59
N ASP A 145 5.15 15.02 -4.83
CA ASP A 145 6.35 15.82 -5.07
C ASP A 145 7.00 15.54 -6.43
N ALA A 146 6.89 14.32 -6.95
CA ALA A 146 7.34 13.98 -8.31
C ALA A 146 6.40 14.58 -9.39
N ALA A 147 5.09 14.57 -9.16
CA ALA A 147 4.08 15.14 -10.05
C ALA A 147 4.15 16.69 -10.07
N ARG A 148 4.39 17.31 -8.91
CA ARG A 148 4.57 18.75 -8.74
C ARG A 148 5.83 19.25 -9.45
N ARG A 149 6.92 18.48 -9.45
CA ARG A 149 8.14 18.82 -10.25
C ARG A 149 7.86 18.82 -11.75
N LYS A 150 7.09 17.85 -12.27
CA LYS A 150 6.67 17.85 -13.68
C LYS A 150 5.76 19.03 -14.03
N LEU A 151 4.82 19.37 -13.16
CA LEU A 151 3.92 20.53 -13.36
C LEU A 151 4.69 21.86 -13.31
N ALA A 152 5.65 22.00 -12.39
CA ALA A 152 6.50 23.18 -12.28
C ALA A 152 7.48 23.34 -13.47
N ALA A 153 7.84 22.23 -14.13
CA ALA A 153 8.63 22.24 -15.37
C ALA A 153 7.77 22.61 -16.60
N MET A 154 6.49 22.20 -16.62
CA MET A 154 5.54 22.54 -17.70
C MET A 154 4.97 23.97 -17.59
N SER A 155 4.95 24.55 -16.39
CA SER A 155 4.51 25.93 -16.14
C SER A 155 5.60 27.00 -16.41
N ARG A 156 6.81 26.58 -16.81
CA ARG A 156 7.93 27.48 -17.19
C ARG A 156 8.25 27.43 -18.68
N SER A 157 7.34 26.89 -19.50
CA SER A 157 7.38 26.90 -20.96
C SER A 157 6.31 27.83 -21.51
#